data_AF-A0A0Q7PNC4-F1
#
_entry.id   AF-A0A0Q7PNC4-F1
#
_cell.length_a   1.000
_cell.length_b   1.000
_cell.length_c   1.000
_cell.angle_alpha   90.00
_cell.angle_beta   90.00
_cell.angle_gamma   90.00
#
_symmetry.space_group_name_H-M   'P 1'
#
loop_
_entity.id
_entity.type
_entity.pdbx_description
1 polymer ?
#
loop_
_entity_poly.entity_id
_entity_poly.type
_entity_poly.pdbx_seq_one_letter_code
_entity_poly.pdbx_strand_id
1 'polypeptide(L)'
;MVPHLPAAGIRNAIEAGDWPRATELLAMHQSELAETLAATDLSAVAREPWFDLLLAQRALLAELRDARNRVAEAMERLTEDHRRARAWLRELA
;
A
#
# COMPACT_ATOMS: atom_id res chain seq x y z
N MET A 1 -18.61 -16.94 0.91
CA MET A 1 -17.97 -16.35 -0.29
C MET A 1 -16.70 -15.67 0.18
N VAL A 2 -15.58 -15.75 -0.54
CA VAL A 2 -14.33 -15.10 -0.10
C VAL A 2 -14.32 -13.62 -0.55
N PRO A 3 -13.94 -12.66 0.32
CA PRO A 3 -13.91 -11.24 -0.04
C PRO A 3 -12.92 -10.97 -1.16
N HIS A 4 -13.27 -10.03 -2.04
CA HIS A 4 -12.41 -9.64 -3.14
C HIS A 4 -11.57 -8.43 -2.78
N LEU A 5 -10.24 -8.57 -2.85
CA LEU A 5 -9.32 -7.45 -2.60
C LEU A 5 -9.49 -6.35 -3.67
N PRO A 6 -9.85 -5.10 -3.29
CA PRO A 6 -10.00 -3.99 -4.24
C PRO A 6 -8.64 -3.40 -4.68
N ALA A 7 -7.68 -4.25 -5.07
CA ALA A 7 -6.30 -3.87 -5.36
C ALA A 7 -6.20 -2.80 -6.46
N ALA A 8 -6.98 -2.94 -7.54
CA ALA A 8 -6.99 -1.94 -8.62
C ALA A 8 -7.49 -0.57 -8.13
N GLY A 9 -8.53 -0.55 -7.30
CA GLY A 9 -9.03 0.70 -6.71
C GLY A 9 -8.02 1.35 -5.78
N ILE A 10 -7.32 0.55 -4.97
CA ILE A 10 -6.26 1.04 -4.08
C ILE A 10 -5.11 1.64 -4.88
N ARG A 11 -4.65 0.97 -5.95
CA ARG A 11 -3.60 1.49 -6.83
C ARG A 11 -4.00 2.80 -7.48
N ASN A 12 -5.19 2.86 -8.07
CA ASN A 12 -5.68 4.07 -8.74
C ASN A 12 -5.78 5.26 -7.76
N ALA A 13 -6.25 5.02 -6.53
CA ALA A 13 -6.32 6.06 -5.50
C ALA A 13 -4.93 6.57 -5.10
N ILE A 14 -3.95 5.67 -4.95
CA ILE A 14 -2.56 6.03 -4.64
C ILE A 14 -1.93 6.82 -5.79
N GLU A 15 -2.11 6.37 -7.04
CA GLU A 15 -1.60 7.06 -8.23
C GLU A 15 -2.20 8.47 -8.38
N ALA A 16 -3.47 8.66 -8.01
CA ALA A 16 -4.13 9.96 -7.98
C ALA A 16 -3.75 10.83 -6.76
N GLY A 17 -2.97 10.30 -5.81
CA GLY A 17 -2.66 10.98 -4.54
C GLY A 17 -3.83 11.07 -3.56
N ASP A 18 -4.92 10.34 -3.82
CA ASP A 18 -6.11 10.26 -2.97
C ASP A 18 -5.92 9.23 -1.85
N TRP A 19 -5.07 9.59 -0.88
CA TRP A 19 -4.79 8.77 0.31
C TRP A 19 -6.02 8.48 1.18
N PRO A 20 -6.97 9.42 1.37
CA PRO A 20 -8.22 9.12 2.05
C PRO A 20 -9.00 7.98 1.37
N ARG A 21 -9.16 8.03 0.04
CA ARG A 21 -9.86 6.98 -0.70
C ARG A 21 -9.15 5.63 -0.63
N ALA A 22 -7.83 5.62 -0.75
CA ALA A 22 -7.05 4.38 -0.59
C ALA A 22 -7.25 3.75 0.80
N THR A 23 -7.31 4.59 1.84
CA THR A 23 -7.52 4.15 3.23
C THR A 23 -8.93 3.62 3.45
N GLU A 24 -9.94 4.28 2.88
CA GLU A 24 -11.33 3.83 2.93
C GLU A 24 -11.49 2.44 2.29
N LEU A 25 -10.89 2.23 1.11
CA LEU A 25 -10.91 0.94 0.42
C LEU A 25 -10.27 -0.19 1.23
N LEU A 26 -9.16 0.10 1.91
CA LEU A 26 -8.49 -0.84 2.82
C LEU A 26 -9.35 -1.17 4.04
N ALA A 27 -9.96 -0.15 4.66
CA ALA A 27 -10.83 -0.33 5.83
C ALA A 27 -12.09 -1.12 5.49
N MET A 28 -12.71 -0.84 4.33
CA MET A 28 -13.84 -1.60 3.83
C MET A 28 -13.49 -3.08 3.61
N HIS A 29 -12.37 -3.36 2.93
CA HIS A 29 -11.89 -4.73 2.73
C HIS A 29 -11.61 -5.44 4.06
N GLN A 30 -11.06 -4.74 5.04
CA GLN A 30 -10.82 -5.30 6.38
C GLN A 30 -12.13 -5.66 7.09
N SER A 31 -13.15 -4.81 7.03
CA SER A 31 -14.47 -5.08 7.62
C SER A 31 -15.11 -6.31 6.98
N GLU A 32 -15.13 -6.36 5.64
CA GLU A 32 -15.69 -7.48 4.88
C GLU A 32 -14.97 -8.80 5.19
N LEU A 33 -13.64 -8.74 5.36
CA LEU A 33 -12.84 -9.89 5.76
C LEU A 33 -13.17 -10.37 7.18
N ALA A 34 -13.30 -9.44 8.13
CA ALA A 34 -13.64 -9.79 9.51
C ALA A 34 -15.04 -10.41 9.60
N GLU A 35 -16.02 -9.83 8.92
CA GLU A 35 -17.39 -10.35 8.86
C GLU A 35 -17.45 -11.73 8.22
N THR A 36 -16.75 -11.91 7.09
CA THR A 36 -16.74 -13.20 6.39
C THR A 36 -16.06 -14.28 7.23
N LEU A 37 -14.93 -13.98 7.87
CA LEU A 37 -14.24 -14.93 8.74
C LEU A 37 -15.08 -15.31 9.96
N ALA A 38 -15.79 -14.36 10.56
CA ALA A 38 -16.68 -14.63 11.68
C ALA A 38 -17.85 -15.57 11.30
N ALA A 39 -18.33 -15.49 10.05
CA ALA A 39 -19.42 -16.31 9.54
C ALA A 39 -18.97 -17.64 8.91
N THR A 40 -17.66 -17.89 8.75
CA THR A 40 -17.13 -19.03 7.99
C THR A 40 -16.53 -20.09 8.92
N ASP A 41 -16.98 -21.34 8.78
CA ASP A 41 -16.25 -22.49 9.32
C ASP A 41 -15.07 -22.85 8.39
N LEU A 42 -13.87 -22.42 8.79
CA LEU A 42 -12.63 -22.65 8.04
C LEU A 42 -12.24 -24.13 7.91
N SER A 43 -12.82 -25.03 8.72
CA SER A 43 -12.56 -26.46 8.63
C SER A 43 -13.34 -27.14 7.50
N ALA A 44 -14.43 -26.53 7.06
CA ALA A 44 -15.38 -27.10 6.10
C ALA A 44 -15.37 -26.41 4.72
N VAL A 45 -14.59 -25.35 4.52
CA VAL A 45 -14.49 -24.59 3.26
C VAL A 45 -13.26 -24.92 2.43
N ALA A 46 -13.37 -24.75 1.12
CA ALA A 46 -12.24 -24.83 0.19
C ALA A 46 -11.17 -23.80 0.57
N ARG A 47 -9.91 -24.25 0.65
CA ARG A 47 -8.79 -23.41 1.11
C ARG A 47 -8.17 -22.57 0.00
N GLU A 48 -8.21 -23.03 -1.25
CA GLU A 48 -7.56 -22.36 -2.39
C GLU A 48 -7.97 -20.89 -2.54
N PRO A 49 -9.27 -20.51 -2.51
CA PRO A 49 -9.66 -19.11 -2.65
C PRO A 49 -9.13 -18.19 -1.54
N TRP A 50 -8.96 -18.73 -0.32
CA TRP A 50 -8.38 -18.00 0.80
C TRP A 50 -6.85 -17.83 0.64
N PHE A 51 -6.18 -18.86 0.11
CA PHE A 51 -4.76 -18.75 -0.23
C PHE A 51 -4.52 -17.73 -1.35
N ASP A 52 -5.37 -17.71 -2.38
CA ASP A 52 -5.29 -16.72 -3.46
C ASP A 52 -5.46 -15.30 -2.92
N LEU A 53 -6.39 -15.09 -1.99
CA LEU A 53 -6.57 -13.80 -1.33
C LEU A 53 -5.32 -13.38 -0.54
N LEU A 54 -4.71 -14.30 0.23
CA LEU A 54 -3.47 -14.03 0.97
C LEU A 54 -2.30 -13.68 0.04
N LEU A 55 -2.18 -14.37 -1.10
CA LEU A 55 -1.17 -14.08 -2.12
C LEU A 55 -1.38 -12.68 -2.71
N ALA A 56 -2.62 -12.32 -3.03
CA ALA A 56 -2.95 -10.99 -3.55
C ALA A 56 -2.64 -9.88 -2.53
N GLN A 57 -2.96 -10.09 -1.25
CA GLN A 57 -2.64 -9.14 -0.17
C GLN A 57 -1.13 -8.98 0.02
N ARG A 58 -0.38 -10.09 -0.03
CA ARG A 58 1.08 -10.06 0.07
C ARG A 58 1.72 -9.34 -1.11
N ALA A 59 1.20 -9.53 -2.32
CA ALA A 59 1.65 -8.82 -3.51
C ALA A 59 1.43 -7.31 -3.37
N LEU A 60 0.22 -6.88 -2.98
CA LEU A 60 -0.09 -5.48 -2.74
C LEU A 60 0.82 -4.86 -1.66
N LEU A 61 1.07 -5.58 -0.56
CA LEU A 61 1.98 -5.11 0.48
C LEU A 61 3.42 -4.91 -0.02
N ALA A 62 3.90 -5.78 -0.92
CA ALA A 62 5.20 -5.63 -1.55
C ALA A 62 5.24 -4.37 -2.44
N GLU A 63 4.22 -4.17 -3.28
CA GLU A 63 4.08 -2.96 -4.12
C GLU A 63 4.14 -1.67 -3.28
N LEU A 64 3.42 -1.62 -2.15
CA LEU A 64 3.40 -0.47 -1.26
C LEU A 64 4.75 -0.22 -0.58
N ARG A 65 5.45 -1.29 -0.18
CA ARG A 65 6.79 -1.18 0.43
C ARG A 65 7.80 -0.64 -0.58
N ASP A 66 7.76 -1.11 -1.81
CA ASP A 66 8.63 -0.63 -2.88
C ASP A 66 8.35 0.84 -3.20
N ALA A 67 7.07 1.22 -3.29
CA ALA A 67 6.68 2.62 -3.49
C ALA A 67 7.21 3.52 -2.36
N ARG A 68 7.04 3.11 -1.09
CA ARG A 68 7.56 3.84 0.07
C ARG A 68 9.09 3.98 0.02
N ASN A 69 9.80 2.90 -0.32
CA ASN A 69 11.26 2.92 -0.38
C ASN A 69 11.75 3.90 -1.48
N ARG A 70 11.13 3.90 -2.66
CA ARG A 70 11.42 4.87 -3.73
C ARG A 70 11.20 6.32 -3.29
N VAL A 71 10.13 6.59 -2.54
CA VAL A 71 9.87 7.93 -1.99
C VAL A 71 10.93 8.32 -0.97
N ALA A 72 11.36 7.39 -0.10
CA ALA A 72 12.41 7.66 0.87
C ALA A 72 13.75 8.01 0.19
N GLU A 73 14.15 7.25 -0.83
CA GLU A 73 15.35 7.52 -1.63
C GLU A 73 15.26 8.89 -2.34
N ALA A 74 14.10 9.23 -2.89
CA ALA A 74 13.88 10.54 -3.52
C ALA A 74 14.00 11.69 -2.51
N MET A 75 13.47 11.53 -1.30
CA MET A 75 13.57 12.52 -0.23
C MET A 75 15.01 12.71 0.27
N GLU A 76 15.78 11.63 0.37
CA GLU A 76 17.19 11.69 0.73
C GLU A 76 17.99 12.47 -0.32
N ARG A 77 17.76 12.19 -1.60
CA ARG A 77 18.38 12.93 -2.70
C ARG A 77 18.04 14.42 -2.66
N LEU A 78 16.77 14.77 -2.46
CA LEU A 78 16.34 16.17 -2.33
C LEU A 78 17.04 16.89 -1.17
N THR A 79 17.21 16.19 -0.04
CA THR A 79 17.91 16.72 1.14
C THR A 79 19.38 17.00 0.82
N GLU A 80 20.03 16.07 0.12
CA GLU A 80 21.42 16.22 -0.30
C GLU A 80 21.61 17.36 -1.30
N ASP A 81 20.73 17.46 -2.29
CA ASP A 81 20.75 18.53 -3.30
C ASP A 81 20.59 19.90 -2.64
N HIS A 82 19.67 20.01 -1.67
CA HIS A 82 19.47 21.23 -0.89
C HIS A 82 20.71 21.61 -0.05
N ARG A 83 21.37 20.62 0.55
CA ARG A 83 22.60 20.82 1.31
C ARG A 83 23.73 21.35 0.42
N ARG A 84 23.89 20.75 -0.77
CA ARG A 84 24.89 21.18 -1.76
C ARG A 84 24.63 22.58 -2.27
N ALA A 85 23.38 22.90 -2.61
CA ALA A 85 22.99 24.25 -3.04
C ALA A 85 23.29 25.30 -1.97
N ARG A 86 23.00 25.01 -0.69
CA ARG A 86 23.35 25.89 0.44
C ARG A 86 24.85 26.02 0.68
N ALA A 87 25.64 24.99 0.42
CA ALA A 87 27.10 25.09 0.50
C ALA A 87 27.63 26.03 -0.58
N TRP A 88 27.20 25.84 -1.83
CA TRP A 88 27.59 26.67 -2.96
C TRP A 88 27.21 28.16 -2.77
N LEU A 89 26.00 28.44 -2.29
CA LEU A 89 25.58 29.81 -1.98
C LEU A 89 26.42 30.49 -0.90
N ARG A 90 27.01 29.72 0.03
CA ARG A 90 27.91 30.26 1.06
C ARG A 90 29.32 30.54 0.55
N GLU A 91 29.76 29.84 -0.49
CA GLU A 91 31.07 30.07 -1.11
C GLU A 91 31.07 31.27 -2.06
N LEU A 92 29.88 31.70 -2.52
CA LEU A 92 29.68 32.88 -3.39
C LEU A 92 29.41 34.19 -2.64
N ALA A 93 29.14 34.12 -1.33
CA ALA A 93 28.83 35.27 -0.48
C ALA A 93 30.05 35.71 0.33
#